data_AF-A0AA45Z6H2-F1
#
_entry.id   AF-A0AA45Z6H2-F1
#
_cell.length_a   1.000
_cell.length_b   1.000
_cell.length_c   1.000
_cell.angle_alpha   90.00
_cell.angle_beta   90.00
_cell.angle_gamma   90.00
#
_symmetry.space_group_name_H-M   'P 1'
#
loop_
_entity.id
_entity.type
_entity.pdbx_description
1 polymer ?
#
loop_
_entity_poly.entity_id
_entity_poly.type
_entity_poly.pdbx_seq_one_letter_code
_entity_poly.pdbx_strand_id
1 'polypeptide(L)'
;MAFDDTPSERRSIISGMRVRSADGKLLGYVALIGQEHLYVRRSPFVRHRHWKEAPLSAVGRVLQGAVILKEGTGPLTHADAMFHGEIPTQTLPLALGLEPSHA
;
A
#
# COMPACT_ATOMS: atom_id res chain seq x y z
N MET A 1 11.73 11.30 17.03
CA MET A 1 10.29 11.62 17.04
C MET A 1 9.58 10.47 16.36
N ALA A 2 8.83 9.66 17.12
CA ALA A 2 7.99 8.59 16.58
C ALA A 2 6.70 9.24 16.09
N PHE A 3 6.44 9.19 14.79
CA PHE A 3 5.17 9.65 14.26
C PHE A 3 4.13 8.58 14.54
N ASP A 4 3.07 8.97 15.24
CA ASP A 4 1.89 8.16 15.50
C ASP A 4 1.38 7.56 14.18
N ASP A 5 1.24 6.24 14.18
CA ASP A 5 0.61 5.39 13.18
C ASP A 5 -0.88 5.79 13.00
N THR A 6 -1.15 7.01 12.51
CA THR A 6 -2.54 7.46 12.34
C THR A 6 -3.20 6.65 11.22
N PRO A 7 -4.34 5.98 11.47
CA PRO A 7 -5.03 5.14 10.48
C PRO A 7 -5.36 5.87 9.17
N SER A 8 -5.46 7.20 9.22
CA SER A 8 -5.75 8.11 8.11
C SER A 8 -4.72 8.04 6.98
N GLU A 9 -3.42 8.02 7.32
CA GLU A 9 -2.36 7.97 6.30
C GLU A 9 -2.37 6.63 5.56
N ARG A 10 -2.65 5.55 6.28
CA ARG A 10 -2.78 4.19 5.72
C ARG A 10 -3.94 4.06 4.72
N ARG A 11 -5.02 4.84 4.89
CA ARG A 11 -6.18 4.88 3.97
C ARG A 11 -5.87 5.56 2.63
N SER A 12 -4.77 6.30 2.53
CA SER A 12 -4.37 6.97 1.28
C SER A 12 -3.49 6.11 0.37
N ILE A 13 -3.10 4.92 0.82
CA ILE A 13 -2.29 4.02 0.01
C ILE A 13 -3.16 3.47 -1.12
N ILE A 14 -2.68 3.59 -2.36
CA ILE A 14 -3.33 3.08 -3.56
C ILE A 14 -2.35 2.31 -4.44
N SER A 15 -2.87 1.45 -5.31
CA SER A 15 -2.08 0.72 -6.29
C SER A 15 -1.27 1.69 -7.18
N GLY A 16 -0.03 1.31 -7.49
CA GLY A 16 0.88 2.12 -8.32
C GLY A 16 1.73 3.13 -7.55
N MET A 17 1.50 3.36 -6.25
CA MET A 17 2.38 4.21 -5.45
C MET A 17 3.79 3.61 -5.35
N ARG A 18 4.81 4.47 -5.31
CA ARG A 18 6.21 4.05 -5.15
C ARG A 18 6.46 3.57 -3.73
N VAL A 19 6.98 2.36 -3.55
CA VAL A 19 7.43 1.87 -2.23
C VAL A 19 8.92 2.12 -2.12
N ARG A 20 9.32 2.82 -1.06
CA ARG A 20 10.72 3.20 -0.79
C ARG A 20 11.14 2.73 0.60
N SER A 21 12.40 2.35 0.74
CA SER A 21 13.01 2.19 2.06
C SER A 21 13.24 3.55 2.72
N ALA A 22 13.60 3.54 3.99
CA ALA A 22 13.85 4.76 4.77
C ALA A 22 14.98 5.63 4.19
N ASP A 23 15.98 5.01 3.57
CA ASP A 23 17.07 5.68 2.83
C ASP A 23 16.63 6.29 1.47
N GLY A 24 15.35 6.13 1.11
CA GLY A 24 14.76 6.67 -0.10
C GLY A 24 14.92 5.79 -1.35
N LYS A 25 15.57 4.61 -1.25
CA LYS A 25 15.75 3.69 -2.38
C LYS A 25 14.41 3.10 -2.83
N LEU A 26 14.18 3.05 -4.15
CA LEU A 26 12.98 2.44 -4.72
C LEU A 26 13.03 0.91 -4.56
N LEU A 27 12.03 0.37 -3.88
CA LEU A 27 11.85 -1.07 -3.69
C LEU A 27 10.85 -1.66 -4.69
N GLY A 28 9.91 -0.84 -5.16
CA GLY A 28 8.93 -1.21 -6.18
C GLY A 28 7.71 -0.32 -6.13
N TYR A 29 6.56 -0.89 -6.49
CA TYR A 29 5.28 -0.20 -6.57
C TYR A 29 4.22 -1.00 -5.82
N VAL A 30 3.29 -0.32 -5.15
CA VAL A 30 2.17 -0.95 -4.46
C VAL A 30 1.34 -1.72 -5.49
N ALA A 31 1.25 -3.03 -5.31
CA ALA A 31 0.39 -3.89 -6.11
C ALA A 31 -1.02 -3.91 -5.52
N LEU A 32 -1.09 -4.26 -4.24
CA LEU A 32 -2.29 -4.48 -3.44
C LEU A 32 -1.99 -4.12 -1.98
N ILE A 33 -3.03 -3.76 -1.22
CA ILE A 33 -2.98 -3.60 0.23
C ILE A 33 -3.92 -4.64 0.82
N GLY A 34 -3.37 -5.60 1.56
CA GLY A 34 -4.15 -6.55 2.35
C GLY A 34 -4.50 -6.00 3.73
N GLN A 35 -5.02 -6.85 4.60
CA GLN A 35 -5.33 -6.46 5.99
C GLN A 35 -4.07 -6.22 6.82
N GLU A 36 -3.04 -7.05 6.66
CA GLU A 36 -1.81 -7.00 7.44
C GLU A 36 -0.55 -6.70 6.60
N HIS A 37 -0.63 -6.88 5.28
CA HIS A 37 0.51 -6.81 4.38
C HIS A 37 0.32 -5.81 3.24
N LEU A 38 1.41 -5.15 2.88
CA LEU A 38 1.55 -4.34 1.67
C LEU A 38 2.25 -5.18 0.60
N TYR A 39 1.60 -5.42 -0.52
CA TYR A 39 2.18 -6.15 -1.64
C TYR A 39 2.84 -5.20 -2.62
N VAL A 40 4.03 -5.59 -3.10
CA VAL A 40 4.93 -4.76 -3.89
C VAL A 40 5.32 -5.50 -5.15
N ARG A 41 5.10 -4.87 -6.31
CA ARG A 41 5.54 -5.36 -7.63
C ARG A 41 6.67 -4.51 -8.19
N ARG A 42 7.50 -5.12 -9.03
CA ARG A 42 8.67 -4.45 -9.64
C ARG A 42 8.29 -3.32 -10.61
N SER A 43 7.16 -3.41 -11.29
CA SER A 43 6.69 -2.43 -12.27
C SER A 43 5.20 -2.17 -12.12
N PRO A 44 4.72 -0.92 -12.28
CA PRO A 44 3.30 -0.62 -12.16
C PRO A 44 2.47 -1.20 -13.32
N PHE A 45 3.09 -1.50 -14.47
CA PHE A 45 2.39 -1.91 -15.70
C PHE A 45 2.43 -3.41 -15.98
N VAL A 46 3.35 -4.15 -15.34
CA VAL A 46 3.55 -5.56 -15.66
C VAL A 46 2.87 -6.44 -14.62
N ARG A 47 1.97 -7.31 -15.08
CA ARG A 47 1.28 -8.33 -14.27
C ARG A 47 2.21 -9.52 -13.96
N HIS A 48 3.38 -9.27 -13.37
CA HIS A 48 4.27 -10.34 -12.95
C HIS A 48 3.72 -11.06 -11.71
N ARG A 49 3.84 -12.39 -11.68
CA ARG A 49 3.47 -13.25 -10.54
C ARG A 49 4.57 -13.37 -9.48
N HIS A 50 5.38 -12.33 -9.30
CA HIS A 50 6.46 -12.33 -8.30
C HIS A 50 6.33 -11.06 -7.47
N TRP A 51 5.31 -11.02 -6.63
CA TRP A 51 5.17 -9.91 -5.69
C TRP A 51 6.05 -10.18 -4.48
N LYS A 52 6.46 -9.08 -3.88
CA LYS A 52 7.08 -9.07 -2.57
C LYS A 52 6.11 -8.48 -1.57
N GLU A 53 6.35 -8.68 -0.30
CA GLU A 53 5.52 -8.11 0.75
C GLU A 53 6.34 -7.44 1.84
N ALA A 54 5.70 -6.49 2.52
CA ALA A 54 6.12 -5.95 3.80
C ALA A 54 4.89 -5.93 4.72
N PRO A 55 5.07 -6.15 6.03
CA PRO A 55 3.98 -5.95 6.97
C PRO A 55 3.58 -4.47 6.98
N LEU A 56 2.29 -4.18 7.11
CA LEU A 56 1.79 -2.80 7.18
C LEU A 56 2.33 -2.05 8.40
N SER A 57 2.70 -2.76 9.46
CA SER A 57 3.40 -2.18 10.62
C SER A 57 4.78 -1.60 10.29
N ALA A 58 5.39 -2.01 9.17
CA ALA A 58 6.64 -1.46 8.67
C ALA A 58 6.44 -0.19 7.82
N VAL A 59 5.20 0.21 7.51
CA VAL A 59 4.95 1.51 6.86
C VAL A 59 5.23 2.62 7.86
N GLY A 60 6.18 3.49 7.54
CA GLY A 60 6.58 4.61 8.39
C GLY A 60 5.90 5.91 8.02
N ARG A 61 5.74 6.18 6.71
CA ARG A 61 5.09 7.39 6.22
C ARG A 61 4.44 7.16 4.87
N VAL A 62 3.29 7.80 4.64
CA VAL A 62 2.67 7.87 3.32
C VAL A 62 2.78 9.30 2.79
N LEU A 63 3.38 9.46 1.61
CA LEU A 63 3.52 10.72 0.90
C LEU A 63 2.68 10.69 -0.38
N GLN A 64 2.49 11.84 -1.01
CA GLN A 64 1.82 11.93 -2.30
C GLN A 64 2.52 11.03 -3.34
N GLY A 65 1.88 9.91 -3.68
CA GLY A 65 2.39 8.93 -4.63
C GLY A 65 3.52 8.02 -4.13
N ALA A 66 3.85 8.00 -2.83
CA ALA A 66 4.87 7.11 -2.28
C ALA A 66 4.57 6.61 -0.86
N VAL A 67 4.98 5.37 -0.58
CA VAL A 67 5.02 4.75 0.75
C VAL A 67 6.48 4.60 1.17
N ILE A 68 6.82 5.10 2.35
CA ILE A 68 8.15 4.99 2.94
C ILE A 68 8.09 4.00 4.09
N LEU A 69 8.96 2.98 4.05
CA LEU A 69 9.10 1.99 5.11
C LEU A 69 9.97 2.51 6.27
N LYS A 70 9.72 2.03 7.48
CA LYS A 70 10.48 2.37 8.70
C LYS A 70 11.95 1.94 8.55
N GLU A 71 12.85 2.64 9.23
CA GLU A 71 14.24 2.20 9.35
C GLU A 71 14.33 0.82 10.01
N GLY A 72 15.32 0.01 9.62
CA GLY A 72 15.43 -1.37 10.09
C GLY A 72 14.44 -2.35 9.46
N THR A 73 13.54 -1.89 8.58
CA THR A 73 12.75 -2.79 7.75
C THR A 73 13.70 -3.57 6.84
N GLY A 74 13.79 -4.87 7.06
CA GLY A 74 14.62 -5.78 6.27
C GLY A 74 14.20 -5.84 4.79
N PRO A 75 14.89 -6.65 3.98
CA PRO A 75 14.49 -6.83 2.59
C PRO A 75 13.04 -7.33 2.51
N LEU A 76 12.30 -6.85 1.51
CA LEU A 76 10.96 -7.35 1.22
C LEU A 76 11.01 -8.87 0.99
N THR A 77 10.09 -9.60 1.62
CA THR A 77 9.98 -11.06 1.50
C THR A 77 9.17 -11.43 0.26
N HIS A 78 9.28 -12.67 -0.20
CA HIS A 78 8.41 -13.16 -1.28
C HIS A 78 6.99 -13.27 -0.74
N ALA A 79 6.03 -12.70 -1.47
CA ALA A 79 4.63 -12.90 -1.16
C ALA A 79 4.16 -14.29 -1.64
N ASP A 80 3.16 -14.83 -0.97
CA ASP A 80 2.52 -16.08 -1.40
C ASP A 80 1.90 -15.92 -2.80
N ALA A 81 2.12 -16.93 -3.65
CA ALA A 81 1.58 -16.98 -4.99
C ALA A 81 0.05 -16.88 -5.05
N MET A 82 -0.66 -17.24 -3.98
CA MET A 82 -2.11 -17.07 -3.87
C MET A 82 -2.55 -15.61 -4.04
N PHE A 83 -1.72 -14.64 -3.61
CA PHE A 83 -2.02 -13.22 -3.73
C PHE A 83 -1.60 -12.63 -5.09
N HIS A 84 -0.84 -13.36 -5.91
CA HIS A 84 -0.22 -12.85 -7.15
C HIS A 84 -1.19 -12.70 -8.35
N GLY A 85 -2.49 -12.83 -8.13
CA GLY A 85 -3.52 -12.82 -9.17
C GLY A 85 -4.79 -12.06 -8.83
N GLU A 86 -4.94 -11.54 -7.61
CA GLU A 86 -6.15 -10.81 -7.25
C GLU A 86 -6.21 -9.47 -8.01
N ILE A 87 -7.25 -9.33 -8.82
CA ILE A 87 -7.69 -8.04 -9.32
C ILE A 87 -8.12 -7.25 -8.07
N PRO A 88 -7.58 -6.04 -7.82
CA PRO A 88 -8.07 -5.21 -6.74
C PRO A 88 -9.51 -4.82 -7.07
N THR A 89 -10.48 -5.59 -6.58
CA THR A 89 -11.87 -5.20 -6.58
C THR A 89 -11.98 -4.07 -5.58
N GLN A 90 -11.89 -2.84 -6.06
CA GLN A 90 -12.19 -1.68 -5.23
C GLN A 90 -13.70 -1.68 -4.97
N THR A 91 -14.11 -2.28 -3.86
CA THR A 91 -15.48 -2.10 -3.36
C THR A 91 -15.57 -0.71 -2.75
N LEU A 92 -15.90 0.28 -3.57
CA LEU A 92 -16.34 1.57 -3.07
C LEU A 92 -17.71 1.35 -2.41
N PRO A 93 -17.94 1.81 -1.17
CA PRO A 93 -19.28 1.83 -0.63
C PRO A 93 -20.15 2.65 -1.58
N LEU A 94 -21.26 2.08 -2.05
CA LEU A 94 -22.33 2.90 -2.61
C LEU A 94 -22.68 3.89 -1.50
N ALA A 95 -22.45 5.18 -1.73
CA ALA A 95 -22.92 6.21 -0.83
C ALA A 95 -24.43 5.99 -0.66
N LEU A 96 -24.85 5.46 0.49
CA LEU A 96 -26.24 5.51 0.88
C LEU A 96 -26.53 7.00 1.05
N GLY A 97 -27.21 7.57 0.07
CA GLY A 97 -27.45 9.00 -0.04
C GLY A 97 -28.00 9.55 1.28
N LEU A 98 -27.20 10.38 1.94
CA LEU A 98 -27.75 11.46 2.74
C LEU A 98 -27.78 12.66 1.80
N GLU A 99 -28.96 12.90 1.22
CA GLU A 99 -29.26 14.14 0.51
C GLU A 99 -28.91 15.34 1.40
N PRO A 100 -28.25 16.39 0.87
CA PRO A 100 -28.11 17.65 1.60
C PRO A 100 -29.48 18.30 1.74
N SER A 101 -29.85 18.60 2.98
CA SER A 101 -30.96 19.46 3.35
C SER A 101 -30.84 20.79 2.61
N HIS A 102 -31.81 21.07 1.72
CA HIS A 102 -32.02 22.41 1.20
C HIS A 102 -32.93 23.18 2.17
N ALA A 103 -32.53 24.44 2.39
CA ALA A 103 -33.07 25.48 3.28
C ALA A 103 -34.58 25.44 3.60
#